data_AF-A0A956IDY8-F1
#
_entry.id   AF-A0A956IDY8-F1
#
_cell.length_a   1.000
_cell.length_b   1.000
_cell.length_c   1.000
_cell.angle_alpha   90.00
_cell.angle_beta   90.00
_cell.angle_gamma   90.00
#
_symmetry.space_group_name_H-M   'P 1'
#
loop_
_entity.id
_entity.type
_entity.pdbx_description
1 polymer ?
#
loop_
_entity_poly.entity_id
_entity_poly.type
_entity_poly.pdbx_seq_one_letter_code
_entity_poly.pdbx_strand_id
1 'polypeptide(L)'
;MLPKTTTSLGWTVMGLLAVAACGPAELTFSPGSGGAGGAGMGGRSSGEGGNIFTTSAGGTGGIADPCSGFPCPEDQHCEVDANDMPGCVNNDCAELVCSPTEECQPTPGGGAICVDISCMEDVDCLPSEYCNGTICVPDACIPGTTSCQGQDLYECPSNGSPEVLKWTCAGNAYYTSSCIDNMMGAAHCGCEDDWDCPQDSVCEGGQCTGTGQPPTCFLPPEPFSNVLPTPEITWGGVQSNKNAVNSPFSPSAQVVQSPIVANLDDDNGDGLINDLDFPEIIFTTFCNSEFTSNGILRAIHGGGPNKGADFFANCGGLHWKEGDALPISCTCANATLDSTSSLAVGDLDGDGVPE
;
A
#
# COMPACT_ATOMS: atom_id res chain seq x y z
N MET A 1 -28.93 65.33 15.94
CA MET A 1 -27.64 65.75 15.35
C MET A 1 -26.52 65.15 16.19
N LEU A 2 -25.87 64.11 15.66
CA LEU A 2 -24.58 63.53 16.08
C LEU A 2 -24.20 62.52 14.98
N PRO A 3 -23.00 62.58 14.37
CA PRO A 3 -22.64 61.71 13.25
C PRO A 3 -22.00 60.40 13.72
N LYS A 4 -22.26 59.32 12.97
CA LYS A 4 -21.55 58.04 13.07
C LYS A 4 -20.18 58.17 12.39
N THR A 5 -19.12 57.89 13.12
CA THR A 5 -17.77 57.65 12.59
C THR A 5 -17.59 56.17 12.27
N THR A 6 -17.20 55.88 11.03
CA THR A 6 -16.76 54.58 10.54
C THR A 6 -15.25 54.44 10.73
N THR A 7 -14.81 53.37 11.39
CA THR A 7 -13.40 52.94 11.43
C THR A 7 -13.28 51.60 10.71
N SER A 8 -12.49 51.56 9.64
CA SER A 8 -12.09 50.32 8.97
C SER A 8 -10.86 49.73 9.67
N LEU A 9 -10.91 48.43 9.97
CA LEU A 9 -9.73 47.65 10.34
C LEU A 9 -9.19 46.98 9.07
N GLY A 10 -7.97 47.33 8.68
CA GLY A 10 -7.18 46.58 7.70
C GLY A 10 -6.48 45.41 8.39
N TRP A 11 -6.61 44.21 7.83
CA TRP A 11 -5.86 43.03 8.25
C TRP A 11 -4.60 42.89 7.38
N THR A 12 -3.44 42.88 8.01
CA THR A 12 -2.16 42.55 7.39
C THR A 12 -1.90 41.07 7.58
N VAL A 13 -1.86 40.30 6.49
CA VAL A 13 -1.43 38.90 6.51
C VAL A 13 0.08 38.87 6.37
N MET A 14 0.76 38.36 7.39
CA MET A 14 2.21 38.12 7.39
C MET A 14 2.44 36.68 6.94
N GLY A 15 3.01 36.50 5.75
CA GLY A 15 3.37 35.20 5.21
C GLY A 15 4.63 34.65 5.87
N LEU A 16 4.53 33.46 6.44
CA LEU A 16 5.67 32.68 6.92
C LEU A 16 6.04 31.68 5.81
N LEU A 17 7.23 31.84 5.21
CA LEU A 17 7.81 30.84 4.32
C LEU A 17 8.58 29.81 5.15
N ALA A 18 8.09 28.57 5.17
CA ALA A 18 8.86 27.40 5.61
C ALA A 18 9.34 26.65 4.35
N VAL A 19 10.66 26.51 4.21
CA VAL A 19 11.28 25.69 3.17
C VAL A 19 11.58 24.34 3.82
N ALA A 20 10.84 23.30 3.43
CA ALA A 20 11.16 21.92 3.75
C ALA A 20 11.82 21.28 2.53
N ALA A 21 13.02 20.73 2.72
CA ALA A 21 13.71 19.94 1.70
C ALA A 21 13.25 18.48 1.83
N CYS A 22 12.58 17.97 0.79
CA CYS A 22 12.32 16.54 0.64
C CYS A 22 13.51 15.88 -0.07
N GLY A 23 14.01 14.77 0.48
CA GLY A 23 14.88 13.84 -0.25
C GLY A 23 14.10 13.12 -1.37
N PRO A 24 14.78 12.53 -2.37
CA PRO A 24 14.12 11.85 -3.47
C PRO A 24 13.38 10.59 -2.97
N ALA A 25 12.18 10.39 -3.52
CA ALA A 25 11.33 9.25 -3.27
C ALA A 25 11.99 7.94 -3.74
N GLU A 26 11.89 6.91 -2.91
CA GLU A 26 12.18 5.52 -3.26
C GLU A 26 11.19 5.06 -4.34
N LEU A 27 11.71 4.68 -5.51
CA LEU A 27 10.93 4.16 -6.62
C LEU A 27 10.63 2.69 -6.39
N THR A 28 9.41 2.37 -5.96
CA THR A 28 8.89 1.00 -5.98
C THR A 28 8.60 0.57 -7.43
N PHE A 29 9.34 -0.41 -7.96
CA PHE A 29 9.04 -1.04 -9.24
C PHE A 29 8.17 -2.29 -9.04
N SER A 30 7.00 -2.34 -9.69
CA SER A 30 6.17 -3.55 -9.78
C SER A 30 6.90 -4.72 -10.46
N PRO A 31 6.59 -5.98 -10.11
CA PRO A 31 7.26 -7.15 -10.66
C PRO A 31 6.83 -7.38 -12.12
N GLY A 32 7.71 -7.02 -13.05
CA GLY A 32 7.59 -7.31 -14.49
C GLY A 32 8.20 -8.67 -14.83
N SER A 33 7.37 -9.52 -15.45
CA SER A 33 7.67 -10.81 -16.08
C SER A 33 8.96 -10.84 -16.91
N GLY A 34 9.68 -11.96 -16.83
CA GLY A 34 11.00 -12.18 -17.43
C GLY A 34 11.12 -12.02 -18.95
N GLY A 35 12.37 -11.80 -19.38
CA GLY A 35 12.77 -11.77 -20.78
C GLY A 35 14.28 -11.50 -20.90
N ALA A 36 14.98 -12.46 -21.50
CA ALA A 36 16.43 -12.53 -21.64
C ALA A 36 17.04 -11.43 -22.53
N GLY A 37 18.34 -11.14 -22.31
CA GLY A 37 19.20 -10.48 -23.30
C GLY A 37 20.31 -9.64 -22.67
N GLY A 38 21.53 -10.18 -22.64
CA GLY A 38 22.69 -9.52 -22.06
C GLY A 38 23.30 -8.39 -22.89
N ALA A 39 24.21 -7.64 -22.25
CA ALA A 39 25.45 -7.10 -22.81
C ALA A 39 26.21 -6.40 -21.67
N GLY A 40 27.47 -6.79 -21.46
CA GLY A 40 28.29 -6.30 -20.36
C GLY A 40 28.82 -4.87 -20.54
N MET A 41 29.09 -4.23 -19.41
CA MET A 41 30.18 -3.30 -19.13
C MET A 41 30.44 -3.47 -17.62
N GLY A 42 31.64 -3.70 -17.11
CA GLY A 42 32.85 -2.93 -17.33
C GLY A 42 33.07 -2.03 -16.11
N GLY A 43 33.57 -2.60 -15.00
CA GLY A 43 33.87 -1.87 -13.77
C GLY A 43 34.80 -2.68 -12.87
N ARG A 44 36.10 -2.63 -13.16
CA ARG A 44 37.14 -3.17 -12.28
C ARG A 44 37.41 -2.15 -11.18
N SER A 45 36.92 -2.40 -9.97
CA SER A 45 37.52 -1.87 -8.75
C SER A 45 38.50 -2.92 -8.26
N SER A 46 39.78 -2.62 -8.32
CA SER A 46 40.84 -3.44 -7.76
C SER A 46 40.79 -3.30 -6.24
N GLY A 47 40.21 -4.27 -5.55
CA GLY A 47 40.48 -4.49 -4.14
C GLY A 47 41.95 -4.83 -3.98
N GLU A 48 42.66 -4.04 -3.18
CA GLU A 48 44.03 -4.34 -2.78
C GLU A 48 44.00 -5.59 -1.92
N GLY A 49 44.21 -6.75 -2.57
CA GLY A 49 44.43 -8.02 -1.89
C GLY A 49 45.50 -7.83 -0.82
N GLY A 50 45.15 -8.23 0.40
CA GLY A 50 46.00 -8.20 1.58
C GLY A 50 47.31 -8.93 1.32
N ASN A 51 48.30 -8.20 0.85
CA ASN A 51 49.66 -8.69 0.72
C ASN A 51 50.20 -8.95 2.14
N ILE A 52 50.32 -10.22 2.50
CA ILE A 52 51.12 -10.68 3.63
C ILE A 52 52.60 -10.48 3.25
N PHE A 53 53.07 -9.23 3.22
CA PHE A 53 54.49 -8.91 3.10
C PHE A 53 55.10 -8.80 4.49
N THR A 54 55.67 -9.90 4.99
CA THR A 54 56.63 -9.83 6.08
C THR A 54 57.93 -9.24 5.53
N THR A 55 58.11 -7.93 5.65
CA THR A 55 59.37 -7.25 5.29
C THR A 55 60.46 -7.58 6.32
N SER A 56 61.15 -8.70 6.16
CA SER A 56 62.42 -8.97 6.83
C SER A 56 63.58 -8.49 5.94
N ALA A 57 64.00 -7.25 6.15
CA ALA A 57 65.20 -6.70 5.54
C ALA A 57 66.45 -7.20 6.28
N GLY A 58 67.33 -7.90 5.56
CA GLY A 58 68.74 -8.06 5.96
C GLY A 58 69.24 -9.50 6.08
N GLY A 59 69.52 -10.14 4.95
CA GLY A 59 70.22 -11.43 4.92
C GLY A 59 70.65 -11.84 3.52
N THR A 60 71.78 -11.32 3.04
CA THR A 60 72.43 -11.79 1.80
C THR A 60 72.86 -13.24 1.95
N GLY A 61 72.10 -14.18 1.35
CA GLY A 61 72.47 -15.60 1.29
C GLY A 61 71.32 -16.62 1.37
N GLY A 62 70.06 -16.18 1.51
CA GLY A 62 68.90 -17.08 1.48
C GLY A 62 68.57 -17.54 0.06
N ILE A 63 68.22 -18.82 -0.08
CA ILE A 63 67.63 -19.41 -1.29
C ILE A 63 66.43 -18.53 -1.68
N ALA A 64 66.34 -18.11 -2.95
CA ALA A 64 65.21 -17.33 -3.41
C ALA A 64 63.92 -18.12 -3.13
N ASP A 65 62.94 -17.47 -2.48
CA ASP A 65 61.62 -18.05 -2.24
C ASP A 65 61.05 -18.58 -3.57
N PRO A 66 60.81 -19.90 -3.71
CA PRO A 66 60.31 -20.47 -4.96
C PRO A 66 58.95 -19.90 -5.38
N CYS A 67 58.18 -19.33 -4.45
CA CYS A 67 56.91 -18.67 -4.74
C CYS A 67 57.04 -17.21 -5.19
N SER A 68 58.23 -16.62 -5.09
CA SER A 68 58.48 -15.24 -5.52
C SER A 68 58.29 -15.08 -7.03
N GLY A 69 57.16 -14.49 -7.44
CA GLY A 69 56.82 -14.22 -8.84
C GLY A 69 56.03 -15.35 -9.52
N PHE A 70 55.60 -16.37 -8.77
CA PHE A 70 54.69 -17.39 -9.27
C PHE A 70 53.24 -16.89 -9.20
N PRO A 71 52.55 -16.66 -10.34
CA PRO A 71 51.21 -16.08 -10.32
C PRO A 71 50.17 -17.16 -10.02
N CYS A 72 49.51 -17.05 -8.87
CA CYS A 72 48.30 -17.81 -8.57
C CYS A 72 47.04 -16.97 -8.81
N PRO A 73 45.91 -17.59 -9.18
CA PRO A 73 44.58 -16.97 -9.12
C PRO A 73 44.29 -16.35 -7.76
N GLU A 74 43.37 -15.37 -7.69
CA GLU A 74 43.03 -14.67 -6.43
C GLU A 74 42.48 -15.61 -5.34
N ASP A 75 41.91 -16.75 -5.73
CA ASP A 75 41.36 -17.77 -4.83
C ASP A 75 42.37 -18.86 -4.43
N GLN A 76 43.65 -18.66 -4.76
CA GLN A 76 44.74 -19.58 -4.48
C GLN A 76 45.97 -18.82 -3.94
N HIS A 77 46.83 -19.52 -3.20
CA HIS A 77 48.14 -19.02 -2.79
C HIS A 77 49.24 -19.99 -3.23
N CYS A 78 50.47 -19.49 -3.33
CA CYS A 78 51.59 -20.35 -3.69
C CYS A 78 52.10 -21.10 -2.46
N GLU A 79 52.18 -22.42 -2.57
CA GLU A 79 52.90 -23.27 -1.63
C GLU A 79 53.98 -24.06 -2.38
N VAL A 80 55.05 -24.42 -1.68
CA VAL A 80 56.11 -25.29 -2.21
C VAL A 80 55.76 -26.75 -1.91
N ASP A 81 55.81 -27.59 -2.93
CA ASP A 81 55.59 -29.03 -2.78
C ASP A 81 56.81 -29.73 -2.13
N ALA A 82 56.70 -31.05 -1.93
CA ALA A 82 57.78 -31.86 -1.35
C ALA A 82 59.09 -31.89 -2.18
N ASN A 83 59.09 -31.33 -3.40
CA ASN A 83 60.24 -31.26 -4.29
C ASN A 83 60.79 -29.83 -4.44
N ASP A 84 60.40 -28.90 -3.57
CA ASP A 84 60.73 -27.47 -3.66
C ASP A 84 60.21 -26.80 -4.94
N MET A 85 59.13 -27.33 -5.56
CA MET A 85 58.48 -26.72 -6.72
C MET A 85 57.27 -25.90 -6.29
N PRO A 86 57.14 -24.64 -6.74
CA PRO A 86 55.97 -23.82 -6.43
C PRO A 86 54.72 -24.36 -7.13
N GLY A 87 53.61 -24.41 -6.40
CA GLY A 87 52.28 -24.77 -6.90
C GLY A 87 51.22 -23.90 -6.26
N CYS A 88 50.10 -23.70 -6.97
CA CYS A 88 48.97 -22.98 -6.40
C CYS A 88 48.07 -23.95 -5.63
N VAL A 89 47.76 -23.57 -4.39
CA VAL A 89 46.86 -24.29 -3.50
C VAL A 89 45.66 -23.41 -3.22
N ASN A 90 44.48 -24.02 -3.24
CA ASN A 90 43.21 -23.34 -2.97
C ASN A 90 43.24 -22.71 -1.57
N ASN A 91 42.83 -21.45 -1.47
CA ASN A 91 42.59 -20.83 -0.17
C ASN A 91 41.40 -21.51 0.49
N ASP A 92 41.51 -21.83 1.79
CA ASP A 92 40.38 -22.27 2.62
C ASP A 92 39.90 -21.09 3.47
N CYS A 93 38.58 -20.94 3.63
CA CYS A 93 38.01 -19.93 4.52
C CYS A 93 38.43 -20.09 5.99
N ALA A 94 38.90 -21.27 6.40
CA ALA A 94 39.49 -21.47 7.72
C ALA A 94 40.86 -20.79 7.87
N GLU A 95 41.57 -20.52 6.77
CA GLU A 95 42.93 -19.98 6.75
C GLU A 95 42.98 -18.52 6.25
N LEU A 96 41.96 -18.10 5.52
CA LEU A 96 41.84 -16.74 4.99
C LEU A 96 41.36 -15.77 6.08
N VAL A 97 42.15 -14.71 6.32
CA VAL A 97 41.79 -13.64 7.28
C VAL A 97 41.23 -12.45 6.51
N CYS A 98 39.91 -12.43 6.35
CA CYS A 98 39.21 -11.30 5.75
C CYS A 98 39.10 -10.10 6.71
N SER A 99 38.98 -8.89 6.16
CA SER A 99 38.72 -7.69 6.96
C SER A 99 37.31 -7.71 7.58
N PRO A 100 36.99 -6.84 8.56
CA PRO A 100 35.65 -6.82 9.18
C PRO A 100 34.49 -6.51 8.22
N THR A 101 34.78 -6.00 7.02
CA THR A 101 33.81 -5.71 5.96
C THR A 101 33.91 -6.71 4.82
N GLU A 102 34.59 -7.83 5.01
CA GLU A 102 34.71 -8.86 4.00
C GLU A 102 34.26 -10.22 4.55
N GLU A 103 33.58 -11.00 3.70
CA GLU A 103 33.22 -12.38 3.98
C GLU A 103 34.02 -13.33 3.09
N CYS A 104 34.49 -14.43 3.66
CA CYS A 104 35.14 -15.46 2.87
C CYS A 104 34.08 -16.28 2.09
N GLN A 105 34.16 -16.23 0.76
CA GLN A 105 33.27 -16.97 -0.12
C GLN A 105 34.05 -18.00 -0.96
N PRO A 106 33.61 -19.28 -0.99
CA PRO A 106 34.21 -20.29 -1.83
C PRO A 106 33.94 -20.00 -3.31
N THR A 107 34.95 -20.20 -4.16
CA THR A 107 34.84 -20.04 -5.60
C THR A 107 34.46 -21.37 -6.29
N PRO A 108 33.92 -21.34 -7.53
CA PRO A 108 33.67 -22.55 -8.30
C PRO A 108 34.92 -23.40 -8.58
N GLY A 109 36.12 -22.82 -8.48
CA GLY A 109 37.41 -23.50 -8.61
C GLY A 109 37.82 -24.30 -7.37
N GLY A 110 37.06 -24.19 -6.28
CA GLY A 110 37.32 -24.83 -5.00
C GLY A 110 38.27 -24.05 -4.09
N GLY A 111 38.70 -22.85 -4.49
CA GLY A 111 39.40 -21.88 -3.64
C GLY A 111 38.43 -21.01 -2.87
N ALA A 112 38.93 -19.96 -2.23
CA ALA A 112 38.12 -18.98 -1.53
C ALA A 112 38.72 -17.57 -1.63
N ILE A 113 37.85 -16.57 -1.63
CA ILE A 113 38.21 -15.14 -1.69
C ILE A 113 37.48 -14.35 -0.61
N CYS A 114 38.08 -13.27 -0.14
CA CYS A 114 37.39 -12.27 0.67
C CYS A 114 36.57 -11.37 -0.26
N VAL A 115 35.26 -11.35 -0.07
CA VAL A 115 34.32 -10.51 -0.83
C VAL A 115 33.87 -9.38 0.08
N ASP A 116 33.97 -8.14 -0.40
CA ASP A 116 33.46 -6.97 0.31
C ASP A 116 31.94 -7.08 0.50
N ILE A 117 31.51 -7.06 1.76
CA ILE A 117 30.11 -7.07 2.19
C ILE A 117 29.73 -5.72 2.82
N SER A 118 30.52 -4.66 2.63
CA SER A 118 30.15 -3.33 3.10
C SER A 118 28.92 -2.78 2.35
N CYS A 119 28.10 -2.02 3.07
CA CYS A 119 26.89 -1.40 2.54
C CYS A 119 26.69 -0.01 3.13
N MET A 120 26.07 0.88 2.36
CA MET A 120 25.51 2.14 2.86
C MET A 120 24.00 2.09 2.93
N GLU A 121 23.37 1.35 2.01
CA GLU A 121 21.92 1.19 1.89
C GLU A 121 21.58 -0.27 1.55
N ASP A 122 20.32 -0.68 1.74
CA ASP A 122 19.90 -2.08 1.51
C ASP A 122 20.04 -2.52 0.05
N VAL A 123 20.04 -1.58 -0.90
CA VAL A 123 20.26 -1.87 -2.32
C VAL A 123 21.65 -2.40 -2.64
N ASP A 124 22.61 -2.20 -1.72
CA ASP A 124 23.97 -2.74 -1.85
C ASP A 124 24.03 -4.25 -1.52
N CYS A 125 22.99 -4.78 -0.86
CA CYS A 125 22.94 -6.17 -0.36
C CYS A 125 22.18 -7.11 -1.30
N LEU A 126 22.38 -8.42 -1.10
CA LEU A 126 21.59 -9.43 -1.80
C LEU A 126 20.12 -9.38 -1.34
N PRO A 127 19.16 -9.84 -2.15
CA PRO A 127 17.73 -9.83 -1.77
C PRO A 127 17.34 -10.68 -0.53
N SER A 128 18.29 -11.42 0.04
CA SER A 128 18.12 -12.22 1.28
C SER A 128 18.95 -11.67 2.44
N GLU A 129 19.42 -10.43 2.29
CA GLU A 129 20.26 -9.70 3.23
C GLU A 129 19.78 -8.26 3.36
N TYR A 130 20.08 -7.65 4.50
CA TYR A 130 19.84 -6.24 4.75
C TYR A 130 21.11 -5.55 5.22
N CYS A 131 21.17 -4.24 5.01
CA CYS A 131 22.27 -3.43 5.47
C CYS A 131 22.07 -3.06 6.95
N ASN A 132 22.97 -3.52 7.83
CA ASN A 132 22.94 -3.11 9.24
C ASN A 132 23.56 -1.72 9.50
N GLY A 133 23.81 -0.95 8.44
CA GLY A 133 24.49 0.34 8.45
C GLY A 133 26.01 0.26 8.29
N THR A 134 26.59 -0.94 8.14
CA THR A 134 28.02 -1.11 7.86
C THR A 134 28.29 -2.30 6.95
N ILE A 135 27.60 -3.43 7.16
CA ILE A 135 27.74 -4.63 6.35
C ILE A 135 26.38 -5.26 6.04
N CYS A 136 26.31 -5.97 4.91
CA CYS A 136 25.21 -6.84 4.57
C CYS A 136 25.20 -8.04 5.51
N VAL A 137 24.05 -8.30 6.10
CA VAL A 137 23.83 -9.44 6.99
C VAL A 137 22.57 -10.19 6.55
N PRO A 138 22.48 -11.50 6.80
CA PRO A 138 21.28 -12.26 6.47
C PRO A 138 20.03 -11.65 7.13
N ASP A 139 18.91 -11.75 6.42
CA ASP A 139 17.60 -11.30 6.93
C ASP A 139 17.31 -11.88 8.31
N ALA A 140 16.86 -11.00 9.22
CA ALA A 140 16.47 -11.37 10.58
C ALA A 140 15.07 -12.00 10.61
N CYS A 141 14.23 -11.67 9.63
CA CYS A 141 12.87 -12.18 9.46
C CYS A 141 12.48 -12.16 7.98
N ILE A 142 11.36 -12.80 7.64
CA ILE A 142 10.87 -12.81 6.26
C ILE A 142 10.22 -11.45 5.95
N PRO A 143 10.71 -10.68 4.97
CA PRO A 143 10.20 -9.34 4.68
C PRO A 143 8.68 -9.30 4.50
N GLY A 144 8.03 -8.33 5.14
CA GLY A 144 6.58 -8.11 5.07
C GLY A 144 5.73 -9.07 5.91
N THR A 145 6.33 -10.04 6.61
CA THR A 145 5.57 -10.86 7.56
C THR A 145 5.24 -10.08 8.83
N THR A 146 4.09 -10.38 9.42
CA THR A 146 3.63 -9.75 10.67
C THR A 146 3.35 -10.80 11.74
N SER A 147 3.55 -10.43 13.00
CA SER A 147 3.35 -11.30 14.17
C SER A 147 2.75 -10.53 15.35
N CYS A 148 1.99 -11.21 16.21
CA CYS A 148 1.45 -10.61 17.44
C CYS A 148 2.31 -10.94 18.66
N GLN A 149 2.64 -9.92 19.46
CA GLN A 149 3.20 -10.07 20.79
C GLN A 149 2.26 -9.44 21.82
N GLY A 150 1.27 -10.21 22.29
CA GLY A 150 0.19 -9.66 23.11
C GLY A 150 -0.75 -8.81 22.26
N GLN A 151 -0.87 -7.52 22.56
CA GLN A 151 -1.63 -6.57 21.73
C GLN A 151 -0.77 -5.82 20.71
N ASP A 152 0.54 -6.04 20.72
CA ASP A 152 1.46 -5.35 19.83
C ASP A 152 1.59 -6.13 18.52
N LEU A 153 1.33 -5.45 17.40
CA LEU A 153 1.60 -5.98 16.07
C LEU A 153 3.02 -5.59 15.66
N TYR A 154 3.83 -6.61 15.39
CA TYR A 154 5.17 -6.47 14.86
C TYR A 154 5.16 -6.75 13.35
N GLU A 155 6.00 -6.02 12.61
CA GLU A 155 6.21 -6.21 11.18
C GLU A 155 7.69 -6.40 10.93
N CYS A 156 8.00 -7.39 10.09
CA CYS A 156 9.29 -7.49 9.45
C CYS A 156 9.38 -6.45 8.33
N PRO A 157 10.25 -5.43 8.44
CA PRO A 157 10.39 -4.44 7.39
C PRO A 157 10.72 -5.06 6.02
N SER A 158 10.43 -4.35 4.94
CA SER A 158 10.61 -4.85 3.57
C SER A 158 12.06 -5.19 3.21
N ASN A 159 13.02 -4.67 3.97
CA ASN A 159 14.44 -4.99 3.79
C ASN A 159 14.87 -6.27 4.52
N GLY A 160 14.05 -6.90 5.37
CA GLY A 160 14.45 -8.10 6.13
C GLY A 160 15.19 -7.81 7.44
N SER A 161 15.29 -6.53 7.85
CA SER A 161 15.82 -6.14 9.16
C SER A 161 14.95 -6.65 10.32
N PRO A 162 15.41 -6.63 11.58
CA PRO A 162 14.66 -7.17 12.71
C PRO A 162 13.26 -6.57 12.84
N GLU A 163 12.31 -7.38 13.32
CA GLU A 163 10.93 -6.97 13.52
C GLU A 163 10.84 -5.65 14.31
N VAL A 164 10.02 -4.74 13.80
CA VAL A 164 9.72 -3.47 14.45
C VAL A 164 8.26 -3.46 14.90
N LEU A 165 7.99 -2.75 15.99
CA LEU A 165 6.61 -2.50 16.42
C LEU A 165 5.93 -1.65 15.35
N LYS A 166 4.91 -2.21 14.69
CA LYS A 166 4.07 -1.49 13.73
C LYS A 166 3.06 -0.62 14.46
N TRP A 167 2.27 -1.23 15.34
CA TRP A 167 1.31 -0.54 16.20
C TRP A 167 0.80 -1.46 17.33
N THR A 168 0.22 -0.87 18.37
CA THR A 168 -0.50 -1.60 19.43
C THR A 168 -1.99 -1.64 19.08
N CYS A 169 -2.54 -2.85 18.91
CA CYS A 169 -3.98 -3.09 18.75
C CYS A 169 -4.68 -2.81 20.08
N ALA A 170 -4.97 -1.54 20.35
CA ALA A 170 -5.76 -1.10 21.50
C ALA A 170 -6.29 0.33 21.24
N GLY A 171 -7.49 0.43 20.69
CA GLY A 171 -8.22 1.70 20.59
C GLY A 171 -9.08 1.95 21.84
N ASN A 172 -9.29 3.21 22.21
CA ASN A 172 -10.35 3.60 23.17
C ASN A 172 -11.73 3.66 22.48
N ALA A 173 -11.91 2.89 21.41
CA ALA A 173 -13.05 2.93 20.52
C ALA A 173 -14.23 2.11 21.06
N TYR A 174 -15.34 2.15 20.34
CA TYR A 174 -16.54 1.40 20.69
C TYR A 174 -16.31 -0.12 20.53
N TYR A 175 -15.49 -0.51 19.56
CA TYR A 175 -14.97 -1.87 19.41
C TYR A 175 -13.52 -1.96 19.91
N THR A 176 -13.23 -3.03 20.65
CA THR A 176 -11.87 -3.26 21.18
C THR A 176 -11.05 -4.00 20.15
N SER A 177 -10.28 -3.26 19.35
CA SER A 177 -9.29 -3.87 18.46
C SER A 177 -8.33 -4.77 19.24
N SER A 178 -8.05 -5.94 18.69
CA SER A 178 -7.12 -6.92 19.25
C SER A 178 -6.21 -7.48 18.18
N CYS A 179 -5.00 -7.87 18.58
CA CYS A 179 -4.04 -8.48 17.68
C CYS A 179 -4.44 -9.93 17.39
N ILE A 180 -4.71 -10.24 16.12
CA ILE A 180 -5.13 -11.55 15.62
C ILE A 180 -3.96 -12.15 14.84
N ASP A 181 -3.49 -13.33 15.26
CA ASP A 181 -2.38 -14.04 14.63
C ASP A 181 -2.70 -15.52 14.41
N ASN A 182 -2.59 -15.98 13.17
CA ASN A 182 -2.75 -17.38 12.78
C ASN A 182 -1.40 -18.12 12.71
N MET A 183 -0.30 -17.47 13.11
CA MET A 183 1.09 -17.93 13.03
C MET A 183 1.56 -18.24 11.62
N MET A 184 0.92 -17.65 10.60
CA MET A 184 1.31 -17.79 9.18
C MET A 184 1.99 -16.53 8.63
N GLY A 185 2.38 -15.58 9.51
CA GLY A 185 3.05 -14.34 9.12
C GLY A 185 2.11 -13.28 8.56
N ALA A 186 0.82 -13.35 8.89
CA ALA A 186 -0.24 -12.44 8.45
C ALA A 186 -1.09 -11.94 9.64
N ALA A 187 -0.41 -11.63 10.75
CA ALA A 187 -1.05 -11.02 11.89
C ALA A 187 -1.58 -9.61 11.56
N HIS A 188 -2.69 -9.22 12.19
CA HIS A 188 -3.32 -7.91 11.99
C HIS A 188 -4.08 -7.46 13.25
N CYS A 189 -4.41 -6.17 13.31
CA CYS A 189 -5.39 -5.66 14.27
C CYS A 189 -6.79 -5.79 13.66
N GLY A 190 -7.72 -6.42 14.38
CA GLY A 190 -9.13 -6.46 13.95
C GLY A 190 -9.84 -5.12 14.13
N CYS A 191 -10.84 -4.83 13.30
CA CYS A 191 -11.67 -3.63 13.36
C CYS A 191 -13.07 -3.86 12.77
N GLU A 192 -14.03 -2.99 13.12
CA GLU A 192 -15.33 -2.86 12.45
C GLU A 192 -15.41 -1.54 11.66
N ASP A 193 -14.74 -0.48 12.14
CA ASP A 193 -14.61 0.79 11.43
C ASP A 193 -13.21 1.44 11.61
N ASP A 194 -12.98 2.55 10.90
CA ASP A 194 -11.72 3.32 10.93
C ASP A 194 -11.36 3.85 12.34
N TRP A 195 -12.34 4.02 13.23
CA TRP A 195 -12.10 4.52 14.59
C TRP A 195 -11.57 3.44 15.53
N ASP A 196 -11.74 2.17 15.17
CA ASP A 196 -11.17 1.04 15.92
C ASP A 196 -9.67 0.88 15.67
N CYS A 197 -9.20 1.41 14.55
CA CYS A 197 -7.83 1.28 14.13
C CYS A 197 -6.89 2.30 14.80
N PRO A 198 -5.59 1.98 14.92
CA PRO A 198 -4.58 2.93 15.36
C PRO A 198 -4.62 4.24 14.58
N GLN A 199 -4.08 5.32 15.16
CA GLN A 199 -4.02 6.60 14.45
C GLN A 199 -3.29 6.46 13.10
N ASP A 200 -3.79 7.15 12.07
CA ASP A 200 -3.23 7.14 10.71
C ASP A 200 -3.26 5.74 10.05
N SER A 201 -4.31 4.97 10.37
CA SER A 201 -4.67 3.70 9.73
C SER A 201 -6.18 3.66 9.45
N VAL A 202 -6.62 2.75 8.59
CA VAL A 202 -8.03 2.58 8.15
C VAL A 202 -8.45 1.13 8.31
N CYS A 203 -9.75 0.89 8.49
CA CYS A 203 -10.30 -0.45 8.53
C CYS A 203 -10.69 -0.89 7.12
N GLU A 204 -10.08 -1.98 6.65
CA GLU A 204 -10.41 -2.59 5.36
C GLU A 204 -10.64 -4.08 5.55
N GLY A 205 -11.86 -4.55 5.27
CA GLY A 205 -12.21 -5.97 5.39
C GLY A 205 -12.00 -6.53 6.81
N GLY A 206 -12.27 -5.71 7.84
CA GLY A 206 -12.09 -6.07 9.25
C GLY A 206 -10.64 -6.08 9.73
N GLN A 207 -9.71 -5.53 8.95
CA GLN A 207 -8.29 -5.44 9.30
C GLN A 207 -7.81 -3.99 9.24
N CYS A 208 -7.05 -3.55 10.23
CA CYS A 208 -6.42 -2.24 10.16
C CYS A 208 -5.25 -2.26 9.18
N THR A 209 -5.33 -1.43 8.14
CA THR A 209 -4.31 -1.28 7.10
C THR A 209 -3.70 0.13 7.11
N GLY A 210 -2.54 0.29 6.47
CA GLY A 210 -1.77 1.53 6.45
C GLY A 210 -0.43 1.47 7.17
N THR A 211 0.19 2.63 7.35
CA THR A 211 1.54 2.76 7.93
C THR A 211 1.53 3.16 9.40
N GLY A 212 0.40 3.66 9.92
CA GLY A 212 0.32 4.20 11.28
C GLY A 212 1.16 5.46 11.47
N GLN A 213 1.54 6.09 10.35
CA GLN A 213 2.33 7.31 10.31
C GLN A 213 1.54 8.38 9.56
N PRO A 214 1.58 9.64 10.02
CA PRO A 214 0.93 10.72 9.29
C PRO A 214 1.52 10.80 7.88
N PRO A 215 0.69 11.05 6.86
CA PRO A 215 1.16 11.12 5.48
C PRO A 215 2.21 12.25 5.34
N THR A 216 3.43 11.88 4.98
CA THR A 216 4.56 12.81 4.76
C THR A 216 4.71 13.21 3.29
N CYS A 217 4.13 12.44 2.38
CA CYS A 217 4.18 12.67 0.94
C CYS A 217 2.89 13.34 0.44
N PHE A 218 2.81 14.67 0.57
CA PHE A 218 1.84 15.43 -0.20
C PHE A 218 2.34 15.53 -1.63
N LEU A 219 1.70 14.81 -2.56
CA LEU A 219 1.87 15.12 -3.98
C LEU A 219 1.45 16.59 -4.20
N PRO A 220 2.18 17.34 -5.04
CA PRO A 220 1.71 18.66 -5.43
C PRO A 220 0.32 18.53 -6.06
N PRO A 221 -0.62 19.45 -5.78
CA PRO A 221 -1.96 19.36 -6.34
C PRO A 221 -1.90 19.39 -7.87
N GLU A 222 -2.54 18.41 -8.51
CA GLU A 222 -2.63 18.34 -9.96
C GLU A 222 -3.51 19.51 -10.46
N PRO A 223 -3.08 20.27 -11.49
CA PRO A 223 -3.89 21.34 -12.04
C PRO A 223 -5.28 20.84 -12.47
N PHE A 224 -6.35 21.55 -12.12
CA PHE A 224 -7.72 21.14 -12.44
C PHE A 224 -7.96 20.86 -13.93
N SER A 225 -7.19 21.52 -14.82
CA SER A 225 -7.21 21.26 -16.26
C SER A 225 -6.84 19.82 -16.65
N ASN A 226 -6.11 19.12 -15.79
CA ASN A 226 -5.63 17.76 -16.00
C ASN A 226 -6.52 16.71 -15.29
N VAL A 227 -7.40 17.15 -14.38
CA VAL A 227 -8.31 16.31 -13.59
C VAL A 227 -9.76 16.76 -13.76
N LEU A 228 -10.17 17.03 -15.00
CA LEU A 228 -11.56 17.35 -15.30
C LEU A 228 -12.43 16.11 -15.03
N PRO A 229 -13.49 16.21 -14.22
CA PRO A 229 -14.35 15.08 -13.93
C PRO A 229 -15.05 14.61 -15.21
N THR A 230 -15.01 13.31 -15.47
CA THR A 230 -15.82 12.65 -16.50
C THR A 230 -16.98 11.93 -15.83
N PRO A 231 -18.19 11.94 -16.39
CA PRO A 231 -19.29 11.14 -15.86
C PRO A 231 -18.90 9.66 -15.82
N GLU A 232 -18.81 9.10 -14.61
CA GLU A 232 -18.60 7.67 -14.41
C GLU A 232 -19.92 6.90 -14.51
N ILE A 233 -20.97 7.46 -13.93
CA ILE A 233 -22.32 6.93 -13.92
C ILE A 233 -23.29 8.04 -14.31
N THR A 234 -24.31 7.70 -15.09
CA THR A 234 -25.44 8.60 -15.34
C THR A 234 -26.71 7.77 -15.25
N TRP A 235 -27.60 8.18 -14.36
CA TRP A 235 -28.91 7.58 -14.18
C TRP A 235 -30.00 8.63 -14.38
N GLY A 236 -31.15 8.19 -14.88
CA GLY A 236 -32.34 9.04 -15.01
C GLY A 236 -32.60 9.53 -16.44
N GLY A 237 -33.30 10.66 -16.54
CA GLY A 237 -33.63 11.29 -17.81
C GLY A 237 -32.46 12.03 -18.43
N VAL A 238 -32.58 12.34 -19.71
CA VAL A 238 -31.67 13.22 -20.45
C VAL A 238 -32.35 14.56 -20.76
N GLN A 239 -31.58 15.55 -21.24
CA GLN A 239 -32.14 16.88 -21.55
C GLN A 239 -33.33 16.83 -22.53
N SER A 240 -33.31 15.91 -23.50
CA SER A 240 -34.39 15.74 -24.48
C SER A 240 -35.59 14.93 -23.95
N ASN A 241 -35.42 14.18 -22.87
CA ASN A 241 -36.46 13.37 -22.24
C ASN A 241 -36.17 13.21 -20.75
N LYS A 242 -36.95 13.92 -19.93
CA LYS A 242 -36.81 13.91 -18.47
C LYS A 242 -37.15 12.56 -17.79
N ASN A 243 -37.76 11.62 -18.51
CA ASN A 243 -38.14 10.33 -17.93
C ASN A 243 -36.95 9.37 -17.95
N ALA A 244 -36.78 8.59 -16.88
CA ALA A 244 -35.82 7.49 -16.80
C ALA A 244 -36.36 6.30 -17.63
N VAL A 245 -36.08 6.27 -18.93
CA VAL A 245 -36.59 5.23 -19.83
C VAL A 245 -35.98 3.88 -19.45
N ASN A 246 -36.80 2.83 -19.43
CA ASN A 246 -36.42 1.48 -18.97
C ASN A 246 -36.03 1.39 -17.49
N SER A 247 -36.47 2.34 -16.67
CA SER A 247 -36.39 2.27 -15.20
C SER A 247 -37.79 2.16 -14.59
N PRO A 248 -37.94 1.54 -13.40
CA PRO A 248 -39.21 1.49 -12.68
C PRO A 248 -39.73 2.90 -12.39
N PHE A 249 -41.04 3.12 -12.55
CA PHE A 249 -41.67 4.41 -12.29
C PHE A 249 -41.03 5.58 -13.07
N SER A 250 -40.73 5.32 -14.35
CA SER A 250 -40.00 6.18 -15.30
C SER A 250 -40.25 7.71 -15.24
N PRO A 251 -41.48 8.22 -15.02
CA PRO A 251 -41.70 9.68 -14.92
C PRO A 251 -41.07 10.36 -13.68
N SER A 252 -40.72 9.59 -12.65
CA SER A 252 -40.07 10.09 -11.43
C SER A 252 -38.56 9.90 -11.53
N ALA A 253 -37.86 10.92 -12.02
CA ALA A 253 -36.43 10.84 -12.34
C ALA A 253 -35.64 12.12 -11.96
N GLN A 254 -36.29 13.08 -11.31
CA GLN A 254 -35.64 14.30 -10.84
C GLN A 254 -35.27 14.17 -9.37
N VAL A 255 -34.12 14.72 -8.98
CA VAL A 255 -33.56 14.63 -7.63
C VAL A 255 -33.18 16.03 -7.15
N VAL A 256 -33.50 16.36 -5.89
CA VAL A 256 -33.15 17.65 -5.25
C VAL A 256 -32.50 17.47 -3.87
N GLN A 257 -32.22 16.24 -3.47
CA GLN A 257 -31.53 15.93 -2.22
C GLN A 257 -30.12 15.37 -2.49
N SER A 258 -29.27 15.43 -1.46
CA SER A 258 -28.01 14.70 -1.45
C SER A 258 -28.29 13.20 -1.36
N PRO A 259 -27.66 12.36 -2.21
CA PRO A 259 -27.79 10.91 -2.08
C PRO A 259 -27.06 10.40 -0.83
N ILE A 260 -27.40 9.18 -0.43
CA ILE A 260 -26.67 8.38 0.56
C ILE A 260 -26.01 7.21 -0.14
N VAL A 261 -24.90 6.72 0.41
CA VAL A 261 -24.12 5.61 -0.11
C VAL A 261 -23.98 4.56 0.99
N ALA A 262 -24.33 3.31 0.70
CA ALA A 262 -24.22 2.18 1.62
C ALA A 262 -24.21 0.85 0.83
N ASN A 263 -23.58 -0.19 1.36
CA ASN A 263 -23.64 -1.53 0.80
C ASN A 263 -25.01 -2.14 1.09
N LEU A 264 -25.75 -2.58 0.07
CA LEU A 264 -27.09 -3.15 0.23
C LEU A 264 -27.23 -4.58 -0.30
N ASP A 265 -26.20 -5.12 -0.97
CA ASP A 265 -26.13 -6.52 -1.39
C ASP A 265 -24.71 -7.10 -1.29
N ASP A 266 -24.65 -8.43 -1.44
CA ASP A 266 -23.44 -9.26 -1.42
C ASP A 266 -22.97 -9.47 -2.87
N ASP A 267 -22.10 -8.59 -3.34
CA ASP A 267 -21.59 -8.57 -4.71
C ASP A 267 -20.54 -9.67 -4.95
N ASN A 268 -19.80 -10.03 -3.91
CA ASN A 268 -18.67 -10.95 -4.00
C ASN A 268 -19.06 -12.41 -3.70
N GLY A 269 -20.26 -12.65 -3.16
CA GLY A 269 -20.87 -13.95 -2.91
C GLY A 269 -20.38 -14.65 -1.65
N ASP A 270 -19.82 -13.93 -0.68
CA ASP A 270 -19.31 -14.49 0.58
C ASP A 270 -20.40 -14.66 1.66
N GLY A 271 -21.62 -14.17 1.39
CA GLY A 271 -22.79 -14.25 2.27
C GLY A 271 -22.89 -13.11 3.28
N LEU A 272 -22.06 -12.06 3.15
CA LEU A 272 -22.06 -10.88 4.00
C LEU A 272 -22.31 -9.63 3.14
N ILE A 273 -22.88 -8.59 3.75
CA ILE A 273 -22.97 -7.25 3.16
C ILE A 273 -22.00 -6.38 3.96
N ASN A 274 -20.86 -6.01 3.39
CA ASN A 274 -19.80 -5.28 4.09
C ASN A 274 -18.94 -4.43 3.11
N ASP A 275 -17.84 -3.87 3.61
CA ASP A 275 -16.97 -2.97 2.83
C ASP A 275 -16.20 -3.65 1.68
N LEU A 276 -16.36 -4.97 1.50
CA LEU A 276 -15.83 -5.73 0.36
C LEU A 276 -16.80 -5.75 -0.83
N ASP A 277 -18.02 -5.23 -0.67
CA ASP A 277 -19.03 -5.10 -1.71
C ASP A 277 -18.97 -3.72 -2.40
N PHE A 278 -19.68 -3.56 -3.53
CA PHE A 278 -19.83 -2.25 -4.13
C PHE A 278 -21.03 -1.54 -3.52
N PRO A 279 -20.89 -0.28 -3.06
CA PRO A 279 -22.00 0.38 -2.40
C PRO A 279 -23.06 0.86 -3.41
N GLU A 280 -24.32 0.81 -3.02
CA GLU A 280 -25.44 1.41 -3.73
C GLU A 280 -25.53 2.92 -3.45
N ILE A 281 -26.13 3.63 -4.42
CA ILE A 281 -26.46 5.05 -4.29
C ILE A 281 -27.97 5.15 -4.06
N ILE A 282 -28.35 5.59 -2.87
CA ILE A 282 -29.73 5.70 -2.39
C ILE A 282 -30.21 7.15 -2.47
N PHE A 283 -31.37 7.37 -3.06
CA PHE A 283 -31.94 8.71 -3.22
C PHE A 283 -33.45 8.65 -3.44
N THR A 284 -34.11 9.80 -3.31
CA THR A 284 -35.52 9.96 -3.66
C THR A 284 -35.65 10.74 -4.96
N THR A 285 -36.62 10.33 -5.76
CA THR A 285 -37.01 11.04 -6.98
C THR A 285 -38.41 11.59 -6.88
N PHE A 286 -38.69 12.64 -7.65
CA PHE A 286 -40.04 13.19 -7.79
C PHE A 286 -40.43 13.37 -9.26
N CYS A 287 -41.73 13.59 -9.45
CA CYS A 287 -42.32 13.93 -10.73
C CYS A 287 -42.52 15.44 -10.89
N ASN A 288 -42.32 15.94 -12.12
CA ASN A 288 -42.63 17.32 -12.50
C ASN A 288 -42.01 18.36 -11.54
N SER A 289 -42.82 18.99 -10.69
CA SER A 289 -42.39 20.01 -9.72
C SER A 289 -42.81 19.64 -8.29
N GLU A 290 -43.14 18.38 -8.03
CA GLU A 290 -43.57 17.88 -6.72
C GLU A 290 -42.37 17.58 -5.82
N PHE A 291 -41.37 18.46 -5.77
CA PHE A 291 -40.08 18.15 -5.13
C PHE A 291 -40.12 18.04 -3.60
N THR A 292 -41.24 18.40 -2.95
CA THR A 292 -41.46 18.33 -1.47
C THR A 292 -42.51 17.29 -1.06
N SER A 293 -42.96 16.45 -1.99
CA SER A 293 -44.00 15.45 -1.76
C SER A 293 -43.85 14.29 -2.74
N ASN A 294 -44.62 13.22 -2.59
CA ASN A 294 -44.74 12.20 -3.64
C ASN A 294 -43.39 11.63 -4.13
N GLY A 295 -42.45 11.49 -3.20
CA GLY A 295 -41.11 10.98 -3.45
C GLY A 295 -41.06 9.46 -3.53
N ILE A 296 -40.36 8.97 -4.54
CA ILE A 296 -40.07 7.54 -4.75
C ILE A 296 -38.65 7.28 -4.28
N LEU A 297 -38.49 6.38 -3.31
CA LEU A 297 -37.17 5.89 -2.86
C LEU A 297 -36.59 4.98 -3.94
N ARG A 298 -35.29 5.12 -4.19
CA ARG A 298 -34.54 4.33 -5.16
C ARG A 298 -33.16 4.01 -4.63
N ALA A 299 -32.64 2.89 -5.10
CA ALA A 299 -31.23 2.57 -5.04
C ALA A 299 -30.76 2.15 -6.44
N ILE A 300 -29.53 2.51 -6.79
CA ILE A 300 -28.84 2.05 -8.00
C ILE A 300 -27.47 1.51 -7.60
N HIS A 301 -26.94 0.54 -8.34
CA HIS A 301 -25.59 0.03 -8.08
C HIS A 301 -24.54 1.11 -8.31
N GLY A 302 -23.67 1.37 -7.32
CA GLY A 302 -22.57 2.31 -7.45
C GLY A 302 -21.33 1.72 -8.12
N GLY A 303 -21.21 0.39 -8.16
CA GLY A 303 -20.06 -0.32 -8.72
C GLY A 303 -20.42 -1.61 -9.46
N GLY A 304 -19.43 -2.47 -9.62
CA GLY A 304 -19.60 -3.81 -10.20
C GLY A 304 -20.04 -3.85 -11.68
N PRO A 305 -20.40 -5.06 -12.17
CA PRO A 305 -20.91 -5.27 -13.53
C PRO A 305 -22.22 -4.54 -13.82
N ASN A 306 -23.02 -4.25 -12.78
CA ASN A 306 -24.34 -3.62 -12.87
C ASN A 306 -24.31 -2.11 -12.63
N LYS A 307 -23.13 -1.49 -12.55
CA LYS A 307 -22.96 -0.06 -12.24
C LYS A 307 -23.94 0.85 -12.97
N GLY A 308 -24.73 1.60 -12.19
CA GLY A 308 -25.74 2.54 -12.67
C GLY A 308 -27.11 1.93 -13.00
N ALA A 309 -27.29 0.62 -12.90
CA ALA A 309 -28.59 -0.04 -13.04
C ALA A 309 -29.45 0.14 -11.78
N ASP A 310 -30.78 0.09 -11.95
CA ASP A 310 -31.73 0.14 -10.83
C ASP A 310 -31.62 -1.14 -9.97
N PHE A 311 -31.35 -0.98 -8.67
CA PHE A 311 -31.32 -2.07 -7.68
C PHE A 311 -32.72 -2.28 -7.08
N PHE A 312 -33.33 -1.22 -6.55
CA PHE A 312 -34.76 -1.22 -6.20
C PHE A 312 -35.41 0.15 -6.36
N ALA A 313 -36.75 0.16 -6.39
CA ALA A 313 -37.55 1.37 -6.28
C ALA A 313 -38.85 1.14 -5.51
N ASN A 314 -39.22 2.09 -4.65
CA ASN A 314 -40.45 2.05 -3.86
C ASN A 314 -41.33 3.30 -4.12
N CYS A 315 -42.54 3.05 -4.62
CA CYS A 315 -43.59 4.04 -4.81
C CYS A 315 -44.78 3.75 -3.88
N GLY A 316 -44.64 4.12 -2.61
CA GLY A 316 -45.67 3.93 -1.59
C GLY A 316 -45.92 2.44 -1.30
N GLY A 317 -47.03 1.90 -1.78
CA GLY A 317 -47.36 0.48 -1.64
C GLY A 317 -46.81 -0.41 -2.76
N LEU A 318 -46.21 0.16 -3.80
CA LEU A 318 -45.66 -0.57 -4.94
C LEU A 318 -44.14 -0.62 -4.85
N HIS A 319 -43.60 -1.83 -4.86
CA HIS A 319 -42.17 -2.09 -4.85
C HIS A 319 -41.77 -2.77 -6.16
N TRP A 320 -40.66 -2.32 -6.74
CA TRP A 320 -39.92 -3.03 -7.78
C TRP A 320 -38.52 -3.33 -7.26
N LYS A 321 -38.00 -4.52 -7.54
CA LYS A 321 -36.60 -4.87 -7.29
C LYS A 321 -35.98 -5.45 -8.54
N GLU A 322 -34.65 -5.49 -8.58
CA GLU A 322 -33.92 -6.10 -9.68
C GLU A 322 -34.46 -7.50 -10.00
N GLY A 323 -34.57 -7.80 -11.30
CA GLY A 323 -35.17 -9.02 -11.83
C GLY A 323 -36.69 -8.96 -12.06
N ASP A 324 -37.40 -7.99 -11.47
CA ASP A 324 -38.83 -7.80 -11.74
C ASP A 324 -39.07 -7.25 -13.15
N ALA A 325 -40.19 -7.65 -13.76
CA ALA A 325 -40.52 -7.24 -15.13
C ALA A 325 -40.77 -5.73 -15.26
N LEU A 326 -40.22 -5.13 -16.32
CA LEU A 326 -40.47 -3.76 -16.73
C LEU A 326 -41.36 -3.69 -18.00
N PRO A 327 -42.12 -2.60 -18.20
CA PRO A 327 -42.23 -1.43 -17.34
C PRO A 327 -43.20 -1.66 -16.17
N ILE A 328 -42.82 -1.19 -14.99
CA ILE A 328 -43.75 -0.98 -13.88
C ILE A 328 -44.09 0.50 -13.76
N SER A 329 -45.36 0.80 -13.54
CA SER A 329 -45.86 2.17 -13.44
C SER A 329 -46.47 2.43 -12.06
N CYS A 330 -46.31 3.66 -11.60
CA CYS A 330 -46.93 4.17 -10.40
C CYS A 330 -47.38 5.60 -10.71
N THR A 331 -48.57 5.97 -10.25
CA THR A 331 -48.97 7.38 -10.26
C THR A 331 -48.16 8.10 -9.18
N CYS A 332 -47.52 9.22 -9.51
CA CYS A 332 -46.66 9.93 -8.57
C CYS A 332 -47.37 10.26 -7.24
N ALA A 333 -48.67 10.58 -7.29
CA ALA A 333 -49.50 10.80 -6.10
C ALA A 333 -49.63 9.60 -5.13
N ASN A 334 -49.21 8.39 -5.52
CA ASN A 334 -49.17 7.22 -4.63
C ASN A 334 -47.84 7.10 -3.89
N ALA A 335 -46.80 7.80 -4.33
CA ALA A 335 -45.56 7.90 -3.61
C ALA A 335 -45.78 8.73 -2.33
N THR A 336 -45.06 8.39 -1.27
CA THR A 336 -45.41 8.86 0.08
C THR A 336 -44.30 9.65 0.76
N LEU A 337 -43.10 9.69 0.19
CA LEU A 337 -41.94 10.35 0.80
C LEU A 337 -41.87 11.84 0.43
N ASP A 338 -41.16 12.61 1.23
CA ASP A 338 -40.76 13.98 0.87
C ASP A 338 -39.43 13.89 0.12
N SER A 339 -39.36 14.36 -1.14
CA SER A 339 -38.12 14.25 -1.92
C SER A 339 -37.00 15.21 -1.47
N THR A 340 -37.27 16.06 -0.48
CA THR A 340 -36.28 16.91 0.20
C THR A 340 -35.86 16.40 1.57
N SER A 341 -36.52 15.36 2.11
CA SER A 341 -36.12 14.81 3.41
C SER A 341 -34.81 14.06 3.31
N SER A 342 -33.91 14.30 4.26
CA SER A 342 -32.71 13.48 4.41
C SER A 342 -33.08 12.03 4.67
N LEU A 343 -32.37 11.13 4.02
CA LEU A 343 -32.42 9.71 4.31
C LEU A 343 -31.47 9.39 5.48
N ALA A 344 -31.63 8.20 6.05
CA ALA A 344 -30.65 7.56 6.91
C ALA A 344 -30.68 6.07 6.55
N VAL A 345 -29.53 5.42 6.63
CA VAL A 345 -29.36 3.99 6.37
C VAL A 345 -28.39 3.45 7.40
N GLY A 346 -28.61 2.22 7.82
CA GLY A 346 -27.72 1.49 8.71
C GLY A 346 -28.37 0.19 9.14
N ASP A 347 -27.58 -0.74 9.64
CA ASP A 347 -28.08 -1.93 10.31
C ASP A 347 -28.55 -1.54 11.72
N LEU A 348 -29.86 -1.32 11.88
CA LEU A 348 -30.46 -0.81 13.10
C LEU A 348 -30.82 -1.92 14.09
N ASP A 349 -30.85 -3.17 13.65
CA ASP A 349 -31.23 -4.32 14.48
C ASP A 349 -30.12 -5.39 14.68
N GLY A 350 -29.00 -5.23 13.99
CA GLY A 350 -27.79 -6.05 14.13
C GLY A 350 -27.87 -7.38 13.38
N ASP A 351 -28.67 -7.48 12.31
CA ASP A 351 -28.80 -8.70 11.52
C ASP A 351 -27.84 -8.77 10.32
N GLY A 352 -27.03 -7.73 10.11
CA GLY A 352 -26.08 -7.60 9.00
C GLY A 352 -26.69 -7.07 7.70
N VAL A 353 -27.94 -6.61 7.71
CA VAL A 353 -28.63 -6.02 6.56
C VAL A 353 -29.09 -4.59 6.88
N PRO A 354 -28.65 -3.57 6.13
CA PRO A 354 -29.09 -2.19 6.41
C PRO A 354 -30.58 -1.92 6.08
N GLU A 355 -31.24 -1.07 6.88
CA GLU A 355 -32.61 -0.55 6.66
C GLU A 355 -32.72 0.82 5.99
#